data_AF-A0A0D0IKV2-F1
#
_entry.id   AF-A0A0D0IKV2-F1
#
_cell.length_a   1.000
_cell.length_b   1.000
_cell.length_c   1.000
_cell.angle_alpha   90.00
_cell.angle_beta   90.00
_cell.angle_gamma   90.00
#
_symmetry.space_group_name_H-M   'P 1'
#
loop_
_entity.id
_entity.type
_entity.pdbx_description
1 polymer ?
#
loop_
_entity_poly.entity_id
_entity_poly.type
_entity_poly.pdbx_seq_one_letter_code
_entity_poly.pdbx_strand_id
1 'polypeptide(L)'
;MFAGRARAVIGIAAVGLGLALVLAPLSTHQIAVVTGIGLVLAGVAAYLLPTLDGFTRASARVFGTVFVVLGGIIALWPAAGAPWLAFLVGVSLIGHGILQGVQSFRHGGDQRATSFIVALASVLLGIVAFSWPVLTLTFFRLGVGAWFVFFGLQLTMFALYRKNPRAAKPRSRAARWSRTIGASLALVLAVALAVGSGWALGGVPLPQPGKFYDVPANVPAEPGRLIRSEPIKSGLPKGAEGWRILYTTTHFDGSPAVSSGTIVAPKKRTGEQLPLLSIAHGTTGVAAKCAPSLSATPLADGAGAALAQMVSDHGWAAVTSDYIGLGTAGVHPYLIGDSEARNVLDATRAAQDFAEINVGNETVVWGHSQGGQGALWTGQIAAEYAPEITVQGVAAFAPAADLFGLAEVNKSDAAGKTVSAYIASTWAELYPELDLASQLTPGSARGVAKIQDLCFNGQDALAAILHGTQVPNQIFPDRVLDGKFGTLLRAQTPTGPFPAPVLVAQGGADPLVKPDQQRAWVADRCEAGAEIDYREFPGRDHLSLVAGDSPLTPQLVAWTLDRAAGAAATPNCDLASE
;
A
#
# COMPACT_ATOMS: atom_id res chain seq x y z
N MET A 1 54.35 15.18 -12.33
CA MET A 1 53.71 15.90 -11.20
C MET A 1 52.18 16.02 -11.37
N PHE A 2 51.69 16.41 -12.55
CA PHE A 2 50.26 16.60 -12.85
C PHE A 2 49.39 15.36 -12.57
N ALA A 3 49.81 14.17 -13.03
CA ALA A 3 49.06 12.92 -12.81
C ALA A 3 48.95 12.50 -11.32
N GLY A 4 49.91 12.89 -10.47
CA GLY A 4 49.87 12.60 -9.03
C GLY A 4 48.87 13.50 -8.29
N ARG A 5 48.81 14.79 -8.65
CA ARG A 5 47.81 15.73 -8.11
C ARG A 5 46.39 15.38 -8.57
N ALA A 6 46.22 15.01 -9.83
CA ALA A 6 44.95 14.53 -10.36
C ALA A 6 44.46 13.26 -9.62
N ARG A 7 45.34 12.29 -9.34
CA ARG A 7 45.03 11.10 -8.54
C ARG A 7 44.56 11.42 -7.12
N ALA A 8 45.25 12.34 -6.45
CA ALA A 8 44.90 12.73 -5.08
C ALA A 8 43.53 13.44 -5.04
N VAL A 9 43.27 14.38 -5.96
CA VAL A 9 41.99 15.10 -6.03
C VAL A 9 40.83 14.16 -6.34
N ILE A 10 40.96 13.31 -7.37
CA ILE A 10 39.92 12.32 -7.72
C ILE A 10 39.74 11.31 -6.58
N GLY A 11 40.83 10.89 -5.93
CA GLY A 11 40.80 9.97 -4.79
C GLY A 11 40.04 10.54 -3.59
N ILE A 12 40.32 11.78 -3.20
CA ILE A 12 39.61 12.47 -2.10
C ILE A 12 38.13 12.66 -2.44
N ALA A 13 37.82 13.09 -3.67
CA ALA A 13 36.43 13.24 -4.12
C ALA A 13 35.67 11.92 -4.08
N ALA A 14 36.29 10.81 -4.51
CA ALA A 14 35.71 9.47 -4.42
C ALA A 14 35.47 9.04 -2.97
N VAL A 15 36.41 9.29 -2.04
CA VAL A 15 36.21 9.00 -0.61
C VAL A 15 35.03 9.81 -0.05
N GLY A 16 34.95 11.11 -0.37
CA GLY A 16 33.85 11.97 0.10
C GLY A 16 32.48 11.48 -0.37
N LEU A 17 32.35 11.13 -1.65
CA LEU A 17 31.11 10.55 -2.19
C LEU A 17 30.79 9.18 -1.59
N GLY A 18 31.81 8.34 -1.37
CA GLY A 18 31.66 7.05 -0.73
C GLY A 18 31.14 7.18 0.70
N LEU A 19 31.69 8.10 1.49
CA LEU A 19 31.22 8.38 2.85
C LEU A 19 29.82 8.98 2.86
N ALA A 20 29.49 9.87 1.93
CA ALA A 20 28.12 10.39 1.79
C ALA A 20 27.12 9.26 1.50
N LEU A 21 27.46 8.34 0.59
CA LEU A 21 26.63 7.16 0.31
C LEU A 21 26.53 6.22 1.50
N VAL A 22 27.53 6.09 2.36
CA VAL A 22 27.45 5.15 3.50
C VAL A 22 26.76 5.78 4.73
N LEU A 23 27.01 7.05 5.02
CA LEU A 23 26.69 7.65 6.31
C LEU A 23 25.53 8.65 6.30
N ALA A 24 25.22 9.30 5.17
CA ALA A 24 24.19 10.34 5.14
C ALA A 24 22.77 9.76 5.02
N PRO A 25 21.72 10.34 5.63
CA PRO A 25 20.34 9.94 5.38
C PRO A 25 19.88 10.47 4.00
N LEU A 26 20.17 9.73 2.93
CA LEU A 26 19.80 10.09 1.55
C LEU A 26 18.50 9.43 1.12
N SER A 27 17.61 10.20 0.49
CA SER A 27 16.43 9.71 -0.25
C SER A 27 16.84 8.90 -1.49
N THR A 28 15.92 8.10 -2.05
CA THR A 28 16.13 7.34 -3.30
C THR A 28 16.63 8.23 -4.45
N HIS A 29 16.07 9.42 -4.57
CA HIS A 29 16.48 10.44 -5.54
C HIS A 29 17.93 10.87 -5.32
N GLN A 30 18.30 11.23 -4.09
CA GLN A 30 19.67 11.64 -3.75
C GLN A 30 20.67 10.50 -3.95
N ILE A 31 20.29 9.25 -3.64
CA ILE A 31 21.11 8.06 -3.89
C ILE A 31 21.43 7.95 -5.38
N ALA A 32 20.43 8.10 -6.25
CA ALA A 32 20.64 8.07 -7.69
C ALA A 32 21.60 9.18 -8.13
N VAL A 33 21.38 10.43 -7.70
CA VAL A 33 22.24 11.57 -8.05
C VAL A 33 23.69 11.35 -7.61
N VAL A 34 23.92 11.02 -6.34
CA VAL A 34 25.28 10.83 -5.78
C VAL A 34 25.98 9.65 -6.45
N THR A 35 25.26 8.57 -6.71
CA THR A 35 25.77 7.41 -7.47
C THR A 35 26.16 7.82 -8.89
N GLY A 36 25.29 8.56 -9.59
CA GLY A 36 25.54 9.05 -10.95
C GLY A 36 26.79 9.92 -11.03
N ILE A 37 26.94 10.88 -10.12
CA ILE A 37 28.14 11.72 -10.00
C ILE A 37 29.39 10.86 -9.75
N GLY A 38 29.30 9.87 -8.86
CA GLY A 38 30.38 8.93 -8.59
C GLY A 38 30.79 8.12 -9.83
N LEU A 39 29.83 7.63 -10.61
CA LEU A 39 30.08 6.90 -11.85
C LEU A 39 30.76 7.80 -12.90
N VAL A 40 30.34 9.06 -13.03
CA VAL A 40 31.01 10.03 -13.90
C VAL A 40 32.46 10.23 -13.47
N LEU A 41 32.72 10.41 -12.17
CA LEU A 41 34.08 10.56 -11.66
C LEU A 41 34.95 9.31 -11.88
N ALA A 42 34.39 8.11 -11.68
CA ALA A 42 35.08 6.86 -11.99
C ALA A 42 35.39 6.73 -13.50
N GLY A 43 34.46 7.12 -14.37
CA GLY A 43 34.66 7.14 -15.82
C GLY A 43 35.74 8.15 -16.25
N VAL A 44 35.73 9.36 -15.70
CA VAL A 44 36.77 10.37 -15.91
C VAL A 44 38.14 9.86 -15.41
N ALA A 45 38.17 9.20 -14.26
CA ALA A 45 39.39 8.57 -13.74
C ALA A 45 39.94 7.52 -14.72
N ALA A 46 39.07 6.68 -15.32
CA ALA A 46 39.47 5.68 -16.31
C ALA A 46 40.11 6.31 -17.57
N TYR A 47 39.65 7.48 -18.02
CA TYR A 47 40.27 8.22 -19.12
C TYR A 47 41.63 8.81 -18.75
N LEU A 48 41.73 9.42 -17.57
CA LEU A 48 42.93 10.13 -17.13
C LEU A 48 44.03 9.18 -16.64
N LEU A 49 43.66 7.98 -16.18
CA LEU A 49 44.53 7.04 -15.46
C LEU A 49 44.42 5.58 -16.00
N PRO A 50 44.69 5.32 -17.29
CA PRO A 50 44.40 4.03 -17.93
C PRO A 50 45.25 2.84 -17.44
N THR A 51 46.23 3.04 -16.55
CA THR A 51 47.18 2.00 -16.10
C THR A 51 46.80 1.35 -14.76
N LEU A 52 45.63 1.64 -14.18
CA LEU A 52 45.30 1.24 -12.80
C LEU A 52 44.92 -0.25 -12.65
N ASP A 53 44.34 -0.88 -13.67
CA ASP A 53 43.66 -2.19 -13.51
C ASP A 53 44.12 -3.28 -14.49
N GLY A 54 45.27 -3.12 -15.14
CA GLY A 54 45.75 -4.09 -16.14
C GLY A 54 44.92 -4.13 -17.44
N PHE A 55 43.98 -3.19 -17.60
CA PHE A 55 43.23 -2.99 -18.84
C PHE A 55 44.09 -2.37 -19.95
N THR A 56 43.74 -2.69 -21.20
CA THR A 56 44.28 -1.96 -22.36
C THR A 56 43.73 -0.53 -22.40
N ARG A 57 44.45 0.40 -23.04
CA ARG A 57 43.96 1.77 -23.26
C ARG A 57 42.61 1.82 -24.00
N ALA A 58 42.36 0.86 -24.89
CA ALA A 58 41.10 0.75 -25.62
C ALA A 58 39.94 0.37 -24.67
N SER A 59 40.12 -0.67 -23.85
CA SER A 59 39.10 -1.07 -22.86
C SER A 59 38.85 0.02 -21.82
N ALA A 60 39.89 0.71 -21.33
CA ALA A 60 39.73 1.82 -20.38
C ALA A 60 38.89 2.97 -20.95
N ARG A 61 39.04 3.29 -22.25
CA ARG A 61 38.21 4.30 -22.92
C ARG A 61 36.76 3.85 -23.05
N VAL A 62 36.51 2.60 -23.44
CA VAL A 62 35.14 2.08 -23.57
C VAL A 62 34.42 2.09 -22.22
N PHE A 63 35.05 1.54 -21.17
CA PHE A 63 34.48 1.55 -19.82
C PHE A 63 34.30 2.98 -19.29
N GLY A 64 35.27 3.86 -19.53
CA GLY A 64 35.18 5.28 -19.18
C GLY A 64 33.98 5.97 -19.84
N THR A 65 33.78 5.76 -21.15
CA THR A 65 32.62 6.31 -21.88
C THR A 65 31.31 5.82 -21.28
N VAL A 66 31.20 4.51 -21.05
CA VAL A 66 29.98 3.90 -20.50
C VAL A 66 29.66 4.47 -19.13
N PHE A 67 30.65 4.59 -18.24
CA PHE A 67 30.45 5.09 -16.88
C PHE A 67 30.07 6.58 -16.86
N VAL A 68 30.66 7.40 -17.73
CA VAL A 68 30.29 8.82 -17.86
C VAL A 68 28.87 8.98 -18.40
N VAL A 69 28.52 8.27 -19.47
CA VAL A 69 27.19 8.37 -20.08
C VAL A 69 26.11 7.86 -19.12
N LEU A 70 26.31 6.66 -18.55
CA LEU A 70 25.36 6.07 -17.62
C LEU A 70 25.23 6.91 -16.35
N GLY A 71 26.36 7.35 -15.77
CA GLY A 71 26.38 8.21 -14.59
C GLY A 71 25.68 9.56 -14.84
N GLY A 72 25.88 10.15 -16.01
CA GLY A 72 25.21 11.38 -16.43
C GLY A 72 23.69 11.21 -16.55
N ILE A 73 23.23 10.14 -17.22
CA ILE A 73 21.78 9.84 -17.34
C ILE A 73 21.14 9.68 -15.96
N ILE A 74 21.78 8.92 -15.06
CA ILE A 74 21.28 8.68 -13.71
C ILE A 74 21.23 9.98 -12.90
N ALA A 75 22.27 10.81 -12.99
CA ALA A 75 22.35 12.06 -12.23
C ALA A 75 21.37 13.13 -12.73
N LEU A 76 21.13 13.19 -14.05
CA LEU A 76 20.25 14.18 -14.67
C LEU A 76 18.78 13.76 -14.68
N TRP A 77 18.49 12.45 -14.60
CA TRP A 77 17.12 11.92 -14.54
C TRP A 77 16.92 10.92 -13.39
N PRO A 78 17.09 11.36 -12.13
CA PRO A 78 17.08 10.46 -10.96
C PRO A 78 15.76 9.73 -10.74
N ALA A 79 14.62 10.34 -11.08
CA ALA A 79 13.30 9.70 -10.97
C ALA A 79 13.17 8.45 -11.85
N ALA A 80 13.73 8.46 -13.07
CA ALA A 80 13.81 7.29 -13.93
C ALA A 80 15.05 6.43 -13.60
N GLY A 81 16.15 7.05 -13.20
CA GLY A 81 17.45 6.43 -12.96
C GLY A 81 17.43 5.39 -11.83
N ALA A 82 16.69 5.64 -10.75
CA ALA A 82 16.60 4.69 -9.63
C ALA A 82 15.96 3.33 -10.03
N PRO A 83 14.78 3.28 -10.66
CA PRO A 83 14.24 2.04 -11.22
C PRO A 83 15.19 1.32 -12.18
N TRP A 84 15.84 2.08 -13.08
CA TRP A 84 16.81 1.53 -14.03
C TRP A 84 18.05 0.95 -13.34
N LEU A 85 18.56 1.60 -12.30
CA LEU A 85 19.68 1.10 -11.49
C LEU A 85 19.34 -0.23 -10.82
N ALA A 86 18.19 -0.31 -10.15
CA ALA A 86 17.74 -1.56 -9.53
C ALA A 86 17.61 -2.68 -10.56
N PHE A 87 17.01 -2.37 -11.72
CA PHE A 87 16.88 -3.29 -12.85
C PHE A 87 18.25 -3.78 -13.35
N LEU A 88 19.19 -2.87 -13.60
CA LEU A 88 20.52 -3.20 -14.11
C LEU A 88 21.32 -4.05 -13.11
N VAL A 89 21.20 -3.78 -11.80
CA VAL A 89 21.81 -4.61 -10.74
C VAL A 89 21.24 -6.03 -10.78
N GLY A 90 19.91 -6.15 -10.85
CA GLY A 90 19.22 -7.45 -10.95
C GLY A 90 19.67 -8.25 -12.18
N VAL A 91 19.62 -7.63 -13.38
CA VAL A 91 20.07 -8.28 -14.63
C VAL A 91 21.54 -8.66 -14.56
N SER A 92 22.40 -7.80 -13.99
CA SER A 92 23.83 -8.08 -13.89
C SER A 92 24.12 -9.27 -12.99
N LEU A 93 23.42 -9.40 -11.85
CA LEU A 93 23.55 -10.55 -10.95
C LEU A 93 23.09 -11.86 -11.60
N ILE A 94 21.95 -11.83 -12.30
CA ILE A 94 21.44 -13.00 -13.04
C ILE A 94 22.40 -13.38 -14.17
N GLY A 95 22.79 -12.41 -15.00
CA GLY A 95 23.71 -12.63 -16.11
C GLY A 95 25.07 -13.16 -15.66
N HIS A 96 25.61 -12.60 -14.57
CA HIS A 96 26.83 -13.08 -13.94
C HIS A 96 26.68 -14.53 -13.44
N GLY A 97 25.56 -14.84 -12.76
CA GLY A 97 25.25 -16.18 -12.30
C GLY A 97 25.17 -17.19 -13.44
N ILE A 98 24.45 -16.88 -14.52
CA ILE A 98 24.34 -17.75 -15.70
C ILE A 98 25.72 -17.98 -16.34
N LEU A 99 26.50 -16.91 -16.56
CA LEU A 99 27.84 -17.01 -17.15
C LEU A 99 28.79 -17.85 -16.28
N GLN A 100 28.78 -17.65 -14.96
CA GLN A 100 29.56 -18.48 -14.04
C GLN A 100 29.08 -19.93 -14.07
N GLY A 101 27.78 -20.18 -14.15
CA GLY A 101 27.19 -21.51 -14.28
C GLY A 101 27.70 -22.24 -15.52
N VAL A 102 27.71 -21.56 -16.68
CA VAL A 102 28.25 -22.11 -17.94
C VAL A 102 29.76 -22.35 -17.84
N GLN A 103 30.51 -21.42 -17.24
CA GLN A 103 31.97 -21.58 -17.06
C GLN A 103 32.32 -22.67 -16.05
N SER A 104 31.43 -22.99 -15.10
CA SER A 104 31.67 -24.03 -14.08
C SER A 104 31.97 -25.40 -14.71
N PHE A 105 31.39 -25.70 -15.89
CA PHE A 105 31.61 -26.94 -16.63
C PHE A 105 33.05 -27.12 -17.14
N ARG A 106 33.85 -26.05 -17.17
CA ARG A 106 35.27 -26.08 -17.58
C ARG A 106 36.24 -26.32 -16.42
N HIS A 107 35.74 -26.38 -15.18
CA HIS A 107 36.57 -26.53 -13.97
C HIS A 107 36.61 -27.99 -13.48
N GLY A 108 37.68 -28.37 -12.76
CA GLY A 108 37.76 -29.67 -12.07
C GLY A 108 36.77 -29.79 -10.90
N GLY A 109 36.47 -31.02 -10.45
CA GLY A 109 35.35 -31.37 -9.55
C GLY A 109 34.99 -30.36 -8.45
N ASP A 110 35.90 -30.11 -7.51
CA ASP A 110 35.64 -29.21 -6.35
C ASP A 110 35.39 -27.74 -6.76
N GLN A 111 36.08 -27.29 -7.81
CA GLN A 111 35.90 -25.93 -8.34
C GLN A 111 34.59 -25.80 -9.11
N ARG A 112 34.20 -26.85 -9.85
CA ARG A 112 32.91 -26.90 -10.56
C ARG A 112 31.73 -26.80 -9.59
N ALA A 113 31.74 -27.57 -8.50
CA ALA A 113 30.69 -27.52 -7.48
C ALA A 113 30.59 -26.13 -6.83
N THR A 114 31.73 -25.57 -6.42
CA THR A 114 31.77 -24.23 -5.79
C THR A 114 31.28 -23.14 -6.76
N SER A 115 31.72 -23.16 -8.02
CA SER A 115 31.28 -22.20 -9.05
C SER A 115 29.79 -22.34 -9.38
N PHE A 116 29.25 -23.56 -9.40
CA PHE A 116 27.82 -23.78 -9.62
C PHE A 116 26.96 -23.26 -8.44
N ILE A 117 27.42 -23.46 -7.20
CA ILE A 117 26.75 -22.92 -6.00
C ILE A 117 26.73 -21.39 -6.03
N VAL A 118 27.86 -20.75 -6.36
CA VAL A 118 27.93 -19.28 -6.50
C VAL A 118 27.05 -18.78 -7.65
N ALA A 119 26.99 -19.51 -8.76
CA ALA A 119 26.10 -19.20 -9.88
C ALA A 119 24.63 -19.19 -9.45
N LEU A 120 24.18 -20.25 -8.76
CA LEU A 120 22.80 -20.35 -8.27
C LEU A 120 22.49 -19.25 -7.25
N ALA A 121 23.39 -19.00 -6.31
CA ALA A 121 23.25 -17.92 -5.33
C ALA A 121 23.12 -16.54 -6.02
N SER A 122 23.91 -16.29 -7.06
CA SER A 122 23.87 -15.03 -7.83
C SER A 122 22.55 -14.86 -8.57
N VAL A 123 22.01 -15.92 -9.17
CA VAL A 123 20.69 -15.89 -9.83
C VAL A 123 19.58 -15.61 -8.80
N LEU A 124 19.59 -16.30 -7.66
CA LEU A 124 18.60 -16.10 -6.59
C LEU A 124 18.65 -14.69 -6.02
N LEU A 125 19.86 -14.15 -5.76
CA LEU A 125 20.02 -12.76 -5.33
C LEU A 125 19.56 -11.77 -6.39
N GLY A 126 19.77 -12.08 -7.68
CA GLY A 126 19.21 -11.29 -8.78
C GLY A 126 17.68 -11.27 -8.80
N ILE A 127 17.03 -12.41 -8.53
CA ILE A 127 15.56 -12.48 -8.40
C ILE A 127 15.07 -11.67 -7.19
N VAL A 128 15.72 -11.83 -6.03
CA VAL A 128 15.42 -11.03 -4.82
C VAL A 128 15.56 -9.54 -5.13
N ALA A 129 16.59 -9.15 -5.89
CA ALA A 129 16.81 -7.75 -6.24
C ALA A 129 15.65 -7.14 -7.06
N PHE A 130 14.99 -7.92 -7.92
CA PHE A 130 13.80 -7.49 -8.66
C PHE A 130 12.54 -7.38 -7.81
N SER A 131 12.42 -8.20 -6.77
CA SER A 131 11.28 -8.17 -5.85
C SER A 131 11.39 -7.03 -4.83
N TRP A 132 12.61 -6.55 -4.60
CA TRP A 132 12.91 -5.50 -3.62
C TRP A 132 13.72 -4.36 -4.22
N PRO A 133 13.17 -3.60 -5.18
CA PRO A 133 13.91 -2.56 -5.90
C PRO A 133 14.47 -1.47 -4.98
N VAL A 134 13.71 -0.99 -3.99
CA VAL A 134 14.18 0.07 -3.07
C VAL A 134 15.25 -0.47 -2.13
N LEU A 135 15.05 -1.66 -1.56
CA LEU A 135 16.05 -2.29 -0.71
C LEU A 135 17.34 -2.62 -1.50
N THR A 136 17.19 -3.05 -2.75
CA THR A 136 18.31 -3.28 -3.67
C THR A 136 19.11 -2.01 -3.90
N LEU A 137 18.44 -0.88 -4.11
CA LEU A 137 19.12 0.41 -4.22
C LEU A 137 19.84 0.79 -2.93
N THR A 138 19.27 0.49 -1.76
CA THR A 138 19.93 0.71 -0.48
C THR A 138 21.19 -0.15 -0.31
N PHE A 139 21.12 -1.44 -0.62
CA PHE A 139 22.31 -2.31 -0.55
C PHE A 139 23.34 -1.96 -1.62
N PHE A 140 22.88 -1.64 -2.83
CA PHE A 140 23.74 -1.18 -3.92
C PHE A 140 24.46 0.11 -3.52
N ARG A 141 23.74 1.07 -2.94
CA ARG A 141 24.29 2.31 -2.38
C ARG A 141 25.40 2.03 -1.38
N LEU A 142 25.16 1.14 -0.40
CA LEU A 142 26.17 0.78 0.60
C LEU A 142 27.39 0.11 -0.05
N GLY A 143 27.16 -0.80 -1.00
CA GLY A 143 28.22 -1.50 -1.73
C GLY A 143 29.07 -0.56 -2.59
N VAL A 144 28.42 0.32 -3.36
CA VAL A 144 29.07 1.34 -4.20
C VAL A 144 29.78 2.37 -3.32
N GLY A 145 29.18 2.79 -2.20
CA GLY A 145 29.80 3.69 -1.25
C GLY A 145 31.09 3.12 -0.66
N ALA A 146 31.05 1.86 -0.19
CA ALA A 146 32.24 1.15 0.28
C ALA A 146 33.30 1.00 -0.83
N TRP A 147 32.87 0.71 -2.07
CA TRP A 147 33.77 0.63 -3.22
C TRP A 147 34.43 1.98 -3.52
N PHE A 148 33.70 3.09 -3.49
CA PHE A 148 34.27 4.43 -3.69
C PHE A 148 35.27 4.83 -2.60
N VAL A 149 35.00 4.50 -1.34
CA VAL A 149 35.97 4.70 -0.24
C VAL A 149 37.23 3.90 -0.52
N PHE A 150 37.10 2.60 -0.85
CA PHE A 150 38.25 1.75 -1.15
C PHE A 150 39.05 2.25 -2.36
N PHE A 151 38.36 2.56 -3.47
CA PHE A 151 38.95 3.06 -4.70
C PHE A 151 39.66 4.41 -4.47
N GLY A 152 39.01 5.33 -3.77
CA GLY A 152 39.59 6.64 -3.45
C GLY A 152 40.80 6.54 -2.53
N LEU A 153 40.77 5.66 -1.53
CA LEU A 153 41.93 5.36 -0.68
C LEU A 153 43.07 4.75 -1.49
N GLN A 154 42.79 3.82 -2.43
CA GLN A 154 43.82 3.28 -3.31
C GLN A 154 44.46 4.36 -4.19
N LEU A 155 43.65 5.22 -4.84
CA LEU A 155 44.16 6.32 -5.66
C LEU A 155 45.03 7.28 -4.86
N THR A 156 44.61 7.62 -3.64
CA THR A 156 45.34 8.50 -2.73
C THR A 156 46.63 7.84 -2.26
N MET A 157 46.59 6.57 -1.86
CA MET A 157 47.77 5.79 -1.48
C MET A 157 48.76 5.62 -2.63
N PHE A 158 48.31 5.38 -3.87
CA PHE A 158 49.18 5.31 -5.05
C PHE A 158 49.76 6.67 -5.44
N ALA A 159 49.11 7.78 -5.07
CA ALA A 159 49.66 9.12 -5.22
C ALA A 159 50.76 9.41 -4.18
N LEU A 160 50.65 8.82 -2.98
CA LEU A 160 51.55 9.06 -1.84
C LEU A 160 52.71 8.03 -1.73
N TYR A 161 52.52 6.79 -2.20
CA TYR A 161 53.49 5.70 -2.08
C TYR A 161 53.69 4.96 -3.40
N ARG A 162 54.93 4.95 -3.90
CA ARG A 162 55.40 4.02 -4.95
C ARG A 162 56.06 2.82 -4.27
N LYS A 163 55.40 1.66 -4.22
CA LYS A 163 56.07 0.38 -3.92
C LYS A 163 55.60 -0.72 -4.85
N ASN A 164 56.57 -1.48 -5.37
CA ASN A 164 56.39 -2.64 -6.23
C ASN A 164 55.61 -3.75 -5.51
N PRO A 165 54.66 -4.43 -6.20
CA PRO A 165 53.95 -5.57 -5.62
C PRO A 165 54.89 -6.76 -5.48
N ARG A 166 54.94 -7.36 -4.28
CA ARG A 166 55.57 -8.68 -4.05
C ARG A 166 54.57 -9.79 -4.41
N ALA A 167 55.09 -10.83 -5.06
CA ALA A 167 54.33 -12.01 -5.50
C ALA A 167 53.68 -12.76 -4.32
N ALA A 168 52.42 -13.17 -4.50
CA ALA A 168 51.65 -13.93 -3.52
C ALA A 168 52.05 -15.42 -3.49
N LYS A 169 52.16 -15.99 -2.29
CA LYS A 169 52.47 -17.42 -2.06
C LYS A 169 51.31 -18.35 -2.47
N PRO A 170 51.56 -19.65 -2.77
CA PRO A 170 50.52 -20.59 -3.19
C PRO A 170 49.52 -20.88 -2.06
N ARG A 171 48.23 -20.98 -2.41
CA ARG A 171 47.11 -21.12 -1.46
C ARG A 171 46.99 -22.56 -0.92
N SER A 172 46.83 -22.70 0.40
CA SER A 172 46.75 -23.99 1.13
C SER A 172 45.41 -24.73 0.93
N ARG A 173 45.33 -26.02 1.30
CA ARG A 173 44.07 -26.80 1.34
C ARG A 173 42.97 -26.14 2.18
N ALA A 174 43.33 -25.44 3.27
CA ALA A 174 42.38 -24.67 4.10
C ALA A 174 41.75 -23.49 3.35
N ALA A 175 42.47 -22.87 2.40
CA ALA A 175 41.95 -21.81 1.54
C ALA A 175 40.97 -22.34 0.46
N ARG A 176 40.97 -23.66 0.18
CA ARG A 176 39.97 -24.31 -0.69
C ARG A 176 38.67 -24.60 0.06
N TRP A 177 38.76 -25.23 1.23
CA TRP A 177 37.58 -25.54 2.05
C TRP A 177 36.82 -24.30 2.52
N SER A 178 37.52 -23.22 2.88
CA SER A 178 36.89 -21.94 3.23
C SER A 178 36.07 -21.32 2.10
N ARG A 179 36.44 -21.54 0.83
CA ARG A 179 35.67 -21.05 -0.32
C ARG A 179 34.39 -21.83 -0.53
N THR A 180 34.43 -23.15 -0.40
CA THR A 180 33.24 -23.99 -0.53
C THR A 180 32.27 -23.75 0.63
N ILE A 181 32.77 -23.62 1.87
CA ILE A 181 31.95 -23.22 3.03
C ILE A 181 31.33 -21.84 2.81
N GLY A 182 32.12 -20.86 2.36
CA GLY A 182 31.61 -19.52 2.04
C GLY A 182 30.56 -19.51 0.94
N ALA A 183 30.76 -20.29 -0.14
CA ALA A 183 29.79 -20.42 -1.22
C ALA A 183 28.49 -21.10 -0.77
N SER A 184 28.58 -22.17 0.01
CA SER A 184 27.42 -22.86 0.57
C SER A 184 26.63 -21.97 1.52
N LEU A 185 27.32 -21.21 2.39
CA LEU A 185 26.66 -20.23 3.26
C LEU A 185 25.97 -19.12 2.44
N ALA A 186 26.62 -18.61 1.39
CA ALA A 186 26.02 -17.63 0.49
C ALA A 186 24.77 -18.17 -0.22
N LEU A 187 24.78 -19.44 -0.64
CA LEU A 187 23.60 -20.08 -1.23
C LEU A 187 22.49 -20.28 -0.21
N VAL A 188 22.79 -20.74 1.00
CA VAL A 188 21.80 -20.89 2.08
C VAL A 188 21.14 -19.54 2.39
N LEU A 189 21.94 -18.47 2.50
CA LEU A 189 21.43 -17.12 2.69
C LEU A 189 20.58 -16.66 1.50
N ALA A 190 21.01 -16.90 0.25
CA ALA A 190 20.26 -16.52 -0.94
C ALA A 190 18.92 -17.27 -1.04
N VAL A 191 18.89 -18.56 -0.71
CA VAL A 191 17.65 -19.36 -0.63
C VAL A 191 16.75 -18.84 0.47
N ALA A 192 17.28 -18.59 1.68
CA ALA A 192 16.50 -18.04 2.79
C ALA A 192 15.90 -16.67 2.45
N LEU A 193 16.67 -15.78 1.82
CA LEU A 193 16.18 -14.49 1.34
C LEU A 193 15.12 -14.64 0.25
N ALA A 194 15.31 -15.55 -0.71
CA ALA A 194 14.34 -15.78 -1.78
C ALA A 194 13.01 -16.34 -1.24
N VAL A 195 13.07 -17.34 -0.36
CA VAL A 195 11.88 -17.93 0.27
C VAL A 195 11.19 -16.92 1.19
N GLY A 196 11.95 -16.23 2.04
CA GLY A 196 11.41 -15.18 2.92
C GLY A 196 10.78 -14.02 2.14
N SER A 197 11.38 -13.64 1.01
CA SER A 197 10.81 -12.64 0.10
C SER A 197 9.50 -13.12 -0.52
N GLY A 198 9.45 -14.36 -0.98
CA GLY A 198 8.23 -14.96 -1.55
C GLY A 198 7.10 -15.01 -0.53
N TRP A 199 7.41 -15.37 0.72
CA TRP A 199 6.44 -15.38 1.81
C TRP A 199 5.97 -13.96 2.19
N ALA A 200 6.88 -12.99 2.31
CA ALA A 200 6.53 -11.63 2.73
C ALA A 200 5.78 -10.81 1.66
N LEU A 201 6.05 -11.06 0.37
CA LEU A 201 5.48 -10.29 -0.74
C LEU A 201 4.35 -11.02 -1.49
N GLY A 202 4.20 -12.32 -1.29
CA GLY A 202 3.28 -13.18 -2.06
C GLY A 202 1.83 -13.15 -1.61
N GLY A 203 1.53 -12.52 -0.47
CA GLY A 203 0.22 -12.59 0.16
C GLY A 203 -0.15 -14.02 0.57
N VAL A 204 -1.41 -14.23 0.92
CA VAL A 204 -2.03 -15.52 1.19
C VAL A 204 -3.03 -15.88 0.09
N PRO A 205 -3.15 -17.16 -0.30
CA PRO A 205 -4.22 -17.57 -1.19
C PRO A 205 -5.59 -17.28 -0.56
N LEU A 206 -6.34 -16.37 -1.16
CA LEU A 206 -7.70 -16.02 -0.75
C LEU A 206 -8.74 -16.77 -1.58
N PRO A 207 -9.92 -17.08 -1.00
CA PRO A 207 -10.99 -17.71 -1.74
C PRO A 207 -11.44 -16.79 -2.88
N GLN A 208 -11.56 -17.36 -4.08
CA GLN A 208 -12.14 -16.65 -5.21
C GLN A 208 -13.67 -16.59 -5.07
N PRO A 209 -14.33 -15.55 -5.59
CA PRO A 209 -15.78 -15.51 -5.66
C PRO A 209 -16.32 -16.75 -6.36
N GLY A 210 -17.19 -17.49 -5.67
CA GLY A 210 -17.86 -18.68 -6.21
C GLY A 210 -19.22 -18.34 -6.85
N LYS A 211 -20.01 -19.38 -7.16
CA LYS A 211 -21.34 -19.25 -7.80
C LYS A 211 -22.35 -18.35 -7.08
N PHE A 212 -22.13 -18.08 -5.79
CA PHE A 212 -22.94 -17.14 -5.03
C PHE A 212 -22.78 -15.68 -5.51
N TYR A 213 -21.63 -15.33 -6.10
CA TYR A 213 -21.32 -13.98 -6.54
C TYR A 213 -21.57 -13.76 -8.03
N ASP A 214 -21.87 -14.83 -8.77
CA ASP A 214 -22.25 -14.73 -10.18
C ASP A 214 -23.53 -13.90 -10.29
N VAL A 215 -23.44 -12.81 -11.04
CA VAL A 215 -24.56 -11.89 -11.30
C VAL A 215 -25.50 -12.54 -12.33
N PRO A 216 -26.79 -12.75 -12.02
CA PRO A 216 -27.76 -13.26 -12.98
C PRO A 216 -27.91 -12.33 -14.19
N ALA A 217 -28.24 -12.89 -15.36
CA ALA A 217 -28.42 -12.10 -16.58
C ALA A 217 -29.59 -11.08 -16.48
N ASN A 218 -30.61 -11.42 -15.69
CA ASN A 218 -31.75 -10.55 -15.42
C ASN A 218 -31.77 -10.25 -13.92
N VAL A 219 -31.54 -9.00 -13.57
CA VAL A 219 -31.69 -8.49 -12.19
C VAL A 219 -32.69 -7.32 -12.20
N PRO A 220 -33.39 -7.08 -11.09
CA PRO A 220 -34.23 -5.89 -10.96
C PRO A 220 -33.42 -4.62 -11.26
N ALA A 221 -34.03 -3.66 -11.97
CA ALA A 221 -33.40 -2.36 -12.18
C ALA A 221 -33.52 -1.45 -10.94
N GLU A 222 -34.47 -1.75 -10.06
CA GLU A 222 -34.66 -1.04 -8.79
C GLU A 222 -33.46 -1.30 -7.87
N PRO A 223 -32.89 -0.24 -7.26
CA PRO A 223 -31.80 -0.40 -6.32
C PRO A 223 -32.28 -1.00 -4.99
N GLY A 224 -31.41 -1.76 -4.32
CA GLY A 224 -31.66 -2.34 -3.01
C GLY A 224 -32.54 -3.58 -2.97
N ARG A 225 -32.80 -4.24 -4.11
CA ARG A 225 -33.60 -5.47 -4.16
C ARG A 225 -32.71 -6.68 -3.84
N LEU A 226 -33.14 -7.49 -2.87
CA LEU A 226 -32.48 -8.76 -2.56
C LEU A 226 -32.64 -9.76 -3.71
N ILE A 227 -31.53 -10.26 -4.23
CA ILE A 227 -31.49 -11.26 -5.30
C ILE A 227 -31.38 -12.68 -4.73
N ARG A 228 -30.49 -12.85 -3.74
CA ARG A 228 -30.18 -14.15 -3.13
C ARG A 228 -29.57 -13.97 -1.75
N SER A 229 -29.79 -14.95 -0.88
CA SER A 229 -29.15 -15.08 0.42
C SER A 229 -28.63 -16.50 0.65
N GLU A 230 -27.60 -16.66 1.50
CA GLU A 230 -27.19 -17.96 2.04
C GLU A 230 -26.61 -17.83 3.46
N PRO A 231 -26.79 -18.82 4.36
CA PRO A 231 -26.27 -18.73 5.73
C PRO A 231 -24.73 -18.74 5.82
N ILE A 232 -24.18 -17.89 6.69
CA ILE A 232 -22.77 -17.88 7.08
C ILE A 232 -22.56 -18.84 8.25
N LYS A 233 -21.60 -19.77 8.12
CA LYS A 233 -21.40 -20.87 9.07
C LYS A 233 -20.32 -20.60 10.14
N SER A 234 -19.46 -19.61 9.94
CA SER A 234 -18.30 -19.34 10.79
C SER A 234 -17.97 -17.85 10.82
N GLY A 235 -17.18 -17.42 11.80
CA GLY A 235 -16.74 -16.01 11.93
C GLY A 235 -17.81 -15.07 12.48
N LEU A 236 -18.93 -15.61 12.98
CA LEU A 236 -20.01 -14.84 13.60
C LEU A 236 -19.81 -14.74 15.12
N PRO A 237 -20.27 -13.63 15.76
CA PRO A 237 -20.31 -13.49 17.20
C PRO A 237 -21.10 -14.61 17.87
N LYS A 238 -20.75 -14.92 19.12
CA LYS A 238 -21.47 -15.93 19.89
C LYS A 238 -22.93 -15.49 20.07
N GLY A 239 -23.86 -16.38 19.74
CA GLY A 239 -25.29 -16.09 19.82
C GLY A 239 -25.85 -15.33 18.62
N ALA A 240 -25.03 -15.02 17.61
CA ALA A 240 -25.48 -14.45 16.34
C ALA A 240 -25.70 -15.52 15.27
N GLU A 241 -26.54 -15.17 14.31
CA GLU A 241 -26.69 -15.82 13.01
C GLU A 241 -26.43 -14.78 11.91
N GLY A 242 -26.11 -15.24 10.71
CA GLY A 242 -25.72 -14.35 9.65
C GLY A 242 -25.89 -14.97 8.29
N TRP A 243 -26.01 -14.10 7.28
CA TRP A 243 -26.27 -14.46 5.91
C TRP A 243 -25.40 -13.62 5.00
N ARG A 244 -24.90 -14.25 3.95
CA ARG A 244 -24.34 -13.56 2.81
C ARG A 244 -25.49 -13.20 1.89
N ILE A 245 -25.49 -11.99 1.35
CA ILE A 245 -26.53 -11.50 0.44
C ILE A 245 -25.93 -11.07 -0.90
N LEU A 246 -26.75 -11.11 -1.93
CA LEU A 246 -26.52 -10.50 -3.24
C LEU A 246 -27.72 -9.60 -3.51
N TYR A 247 -27.49 -8.33 -3.86
CA TYR A 247 -28.55 -7.33 -4.02
C TYR A 247 -28.21 -6.34 -5.14
N THR A 248 -29.23 -5.71 -5.70
CA THR A 248 -29.08 -4.67 -6.72
C THR A 248 -28.65 -3.36 -6.10
N THR A 249 -27.86 -2.57 -6.81
CA THR A 249 -27.47 -1.21 -6.41
C THR A 249 -27.23 -0.37 -7.68
N THR A 250 -26.60 0.79 -7.55
CA THR A 250 -26.41 1.73 -8.64
C THR A 250 -24.96 2.18 -8.71
N HIS A 251 -24.38 2.18 -9.90
CA HIS A 251 -23.10 2.84 -10.17
C HIS A 251 -23.21 4.36 -9.96
N PHE A 252 -22.07 5.04 -9.80
CA PHE A 252 -22.04 6.50 -9.65
C PHE A 252 -22.55 7.25 -10.90
N ASP A 253 -22.53 6.61 -12.08
CA ASP A 253 -23.10 7.14 -13.32
C ASP A 253 -24.64 6.94 -13.44
N GLY A 254 -25.26 6.29 -12.46
CA GLY A 254 -26.69 6.01 -12.42
C GLY A 254 -27.11 4.68 -13.07
N SER A 255 -26.18 3.91 -13.64
CA SER A 255 -26.50 2.60 -14.23
C SER A 255 -26.72 1.52 -13.17
N PRO A 256 -27.60 0.52 -13.41
CA PRO A 256 -27.81 -0.58 -12.47
C PRO A 256 -26.55 -1.42 -12.26
N ALA A 257 -26.34 -1.85 -11.01
CA ALA A 257 -25.22 -2.66 -10.59
C ALA A 257 -25.68 -3.76 -9.61
N VAL A 258 -24.77 -4.68 -9.28
CA VAL A 258 -25.01 -5.72 -8.27
C VAL A 258 -23.80 -5.78 -7.34
N SER A 259 -24.09 -5.83 -6.03
CA SER A 259 -23.09 -6.02 -5.00
C SER A 259 -23.51 -7.17 -4.07
N SER A 260 -22.54 -7.72 -3.36
CA SER A 260 -22.76 -8.67 -2.28
C SER A 260 -22.58 -8.00 -0.92
N GLY A 261 -22.88 -8.72 0.14
CA GLY A 261 -22.71 -8.22 1.49
C GLY A 261 -23.01 -9.27 2.53
N THR A 262 -23.06 -8.84 3.79
CA THR A 262 -23.47 -9.70 4.90
C THR A 262 -24.53 -9.05 5.76
N ILE A 263 -25.49 -9.84 6.24
CA ILE A 263 -26.44 -9.49 7.27
C ILE A 263 -26.11 -10.33 8.50
N VAL A 264 -26.12 -9.73 9.69
CA VAL A 264 -25.94 -10.43 10.96
C VAL A 264 -26.98 -9.97 11.97
N ALA A 265 -27.53 -10.91 12.73
CA ALA A 265 -28.57 -10.66 13.72
C ALA A 265 -28.44 -11.60 14.93
N PRO A 266 -29.01 -11.24 16.09
CA PRO A 266 -29.09 -12.14 17.24
C PRO A 266 -30.00 -13.34 16.95
N LYS A 267 -29.59 -14.54 17.36
CA LYS A 267 -30.43 -15.75 17.29
C LYS A 267 -31.65 -15.66 18.20
N LYS A 268 -31.51 -15.00 19.35
CA LYS A 268 -32.60 -14.76 20.30
C LYS A 268 -33.05 -13.31 20.13
N ARG A 269 -34.23 -13.13 19.53
CA ARG A 269 -34.80 -11.81 19.26
C ARG A 269 -35.75 -11.44 20.40
N THR A 270 -35.57 -10.25 20.94
CA THR A 270 -36.33 -9.74 22.10
C THR A 270 -37.51 -8.84 21.70
N GLY A 271 -37.56 -8.41 20.43
CA GLY A 271 -38.61 -7.59 19.86
C GLY A 271 -39.07 -8.08 18.48
N GLU A 272 -40.19 -7.54 18.02
CA GLU A 272 -40.74 -7.86 16.69
C GLU A 272 -39.92 -7.23 15.56
N GLN A 273 -39.35 -6.04 15.80
CA GLN A 273 -38.49 -5.31 14.88
C GLN A 273 -37.13 -5.05 15.53
N LEU A 274 -36.05 -5.34 14.80
CA LEU A 274 -34.67 -5.14 15.25
C LEU A 274 -34.17 -3.76 14.81
N PRO A 275 -33.45 -3.02 15.67
CA PRO A 275 -32.70 -1.83 15.24
C PRO A 275 -31.55 -2.25 14.30
N LEU A 276 -31.18 -1.37 13.37
CA LEU A 276 -30.27 -1.71 12.27
C LEU A 276 -29.02 -0.82 12.23
N LEU A 277 -27.85 -1.46 12.18
CA LEU A 277 -26.60 -0.83 11.79
C LEU A 277 -26.33 -1.04 10.30
N SER A 278 -26.03 0.05 9.60
CA SER A 278 -25.53 0.00 8.21
C SER A 278 -24.03 0.24 8.24
N ILE A 279 -23.25 -0.74 7.81
CA ILE A 279 -21.79 -0.73 7.94
C ILE A 279 -21.15 -0.46 6.58
N ALA A 280 -20.40 0.64 6.52
CA ALA A 280 -19.45 0.95 5.47
C ALA A 280 -18.06 0.44 5.90
N HIS A 281 -17.57 -0.64 5.29
CA HIS A 281 -16.27 -1.19 5.64
C HIS A 281 -15.12 -0.32 5.10
N GLY A 282 -13.97 -0.41 5.77
CA GLY A 282 -12.71 0.20 5.36
C GLY A 282 -12.06 -0.51 4.17
N THR A 283 -10.86 -0.09 3.79
CA THR A 283 -10.16 -0.69 2.65
C THR A 283 -9.88 -2.16 2.91
N THR A 284 -10.48 -3.04 2.11
CA THR A 284 -10.14 -4.48 2.08
C THR A 284 -9.35 -4.87 0.83
N GLY A 285 -9.13 -3.95 -0.10
CA GLY A 285 -8.52 -4.16 -1.41
C GLY A 285 -9.46 -3.75 -2.54
N VAL A 286 -9.06 -3.96 -3.79
CA VAL A 286 -9.87 -3.57 -4.98
C VAL A 286 -10.22 -4.72 -5.91
N ALA A 287 -9.67 -5.91 -5.65
CA ALA A 287 -9.97 -7.11 -6.43
C ALA A 287 -11.22 -7.83 -5.89
N ALA A 288 -11.98 -8.51 -6.75
CA ALA A 288 -13.21 -9.19 -6.36
C ALA A 288 -13.03 -10.18 -5.17
N LYS A 289 -11.89 -10.84 -5.05
CA LYS A 289 -11.56 -11.74 -3.93
C LYS A 289 -11.43 -11.04 -2.56
N CYS A 290 -11.42 -9.71 -2.53
CA CYS A 290 -11.25 -8.90 -1.33
C CYS A 290 -12.57 -8.53 -0.64
N ALA A 291 -13.71 -9.03 -1.13
CA ALA A 291 -15.00 -8.81 -0.50
C ALA A 291 -15.01 -9.26 0.97
N PRO A 292 -15.43 -8.40 1.92
CA PRO A 292 -15.61 -8.80 3.32
C PRO A 292 -16.45 -10.08 3.48
N SER A 293 -17.52 -10.23 2.70
CA SER A 293 -18.40 -11.39 2.78
C SER A 293 -17.77 -12.72 2.34
N LEU A 294 -16.63 -12.70 1.63
CA LEU A 294 -15.81 -13.88 1.32
C LEU A 294 -14.90 -14.30 2.48
N SER A 295 -14.63 -13.38 3.41
CA SER A 295 -13.71 -13.60 4.51
C SER A 295 -14.21 -14.67 5.49
N ALA A 296 -13.27 -15.37 6.12
CA ALA A 296 -13.57 -16.26 7.26
C ALA A 296 -14.02 -15.48 8.51
N THR A 297 -13.74 -14.18 8.56
CA THR A 297 -14.11 -13.26 9.63
C THR A 297 -14.76 -12.00 9.02
N PRO A 298 -15.99 -12.11 8.48
CA PRO A 298 -16.62 -11.05 7.69
C PRO A 298 -16.97 -9.79 8.49
N LEU A 299 -16.94 -9.86 9.83
CA LEU A 299 -17.25 -8.75 10.74
C LEU A 299 -16.02 -8.18 11.46
N ALA A 300 -14.81 -8.61 11.08
CA ALA A 300 -13.59 -8.21 11.77
C ALA A 300 -13.07 -6.82 11.36
N ASP A 301 -13.58 -6.26 10.27
CA ASP A 301 -13.17 -4.94 9.80
C ASP A 301 -13.76 -3.81 10.66
N GLY A 302 -13.04 -2.68 10.72
CA GLY A 302 -13.44 -1.52 11.51
C GLY A 302 -13.66 -1.84 12.99
N ALA A 303 -14.75 -1.33 13.57
CA ALA A 303 -15.09 -1.49 14.98
C ALA A 303 -15.75 -2.87 15.28
N GLY A 304 -15.15 -3.96 14.81
CA GLY A 304 -15.73 -5.32 14.87
C GLY A 304 -16.10 -5.81 16.28
N ALA A 305 -15.34 -5.39 17.31
CA ALA A 305 -15.66 -5.70 18.70
C ALA A 305 -16.94 -4.98 19.17
N ALA A 306 -17.10 -3.69 18.83
CA ALA A 306 -18.31 -2.94 19.11
C ALA A 306 -19.51 -3.53 18.34
N LEU A 307 -19.32 -3.91 17.08
CA LEU A 307 -20.35 -4.55 16.27
C LEU A 307 -20.81 -5.87 16.89
N ALA A 308 -19.86 -6.72 17.31
CA ALA A 308 -20.18 -7.96 18.00
C ALA A 308 -20.99 -7.71 19.29
N GLN A 309 -20.63 -6.68 20.07
CA GLN A 309 -21.36 -6.27 21.27
C GLN A 309 -22.78 -5.77 20.94
N MET A 310 -22.94 -4.94 19.90
CA MET A 310 -24.26 -4.46 19.46
C MET A 310 -25.20 -5.60 19.09
N VAL A 311 -24.69 -6.60 18.36
CA VAL A 311 -25.48 -7.78 17.96
C VAL A 311 -25.77 -8.68 19.16
N SER A 312 -24.75 -9.08 19.92
CA SER A 312 -24.88 -10.10 20.96
C SER A 312 -25.54 -9.59 22.24
N ASP A 313 -25.26 -8.35 22.65
CA ASP A 313 -25.65 -7.84 23.97
C ASP A 313 -26.80 -6.82 23.87
N HIS A 314 -26.90 -6.08 22.77
CA HIS A 314 -27.95 -5.06 22.56
C HIS A 314 -29.04 -5.48 21.57
N GLY A 315 -28.91 -6.64 20.93
CA GLY A 315 -29.95 -7.21 20.07
C GLY A 315 -30.15 -6.50 18.73
N TRP A 316 -29.09 -5.86 18.20
CA TRP A 316 -29.14 -5.17 16.92
C TRP A 316 -28.91 -6.12 15.73
N ALA A 317 -29.54 -5.82 14.61
CA ALA A 317 -29.14 -6.33 13.31
C ALA A 317 -28.06 -5.41 12.70
N ALA A 318 -27.23 -5.96 11.83
CA ALA A 318 -26.27 -5.21 11.06
C ALA A 318 -26.23 -5.70 9.62
N VAL A 319 -26.06 -4.77 8.69
CA VAL A 319 -25.82 -5.06 7.28
C VAL A 319 -24.55 -4.37 6.81
N THR A 320 -23.67 -5.13 6.16
CA THR A 320 -22.43 -4.64 5.54
C THR A 320 -22.52 -4.88 4.05
N SER A 321 -22.41 -3.82 3.25
CA SER A 321 -22.19 -3.93 1.80
C SER A 321 -20.75 -4.33 1.53
N ASP A 322 -20.46 -5.18 0.55
CA ASP A 322 -19.08 -5.39 0.08
C ASP A 322 -18.61 -4.28 -0.87
N TYR A 323 -19.51 -3.42 -1.36
CA TYR A 323 -19.35 -2.54 -2.51
C TYR A 323 -19.32 -3.24 -3.88
N ILE A 324 -19.65 -2.50 -4.94
CA ILE A 324 -19.55 -2.97 -6.33
C ILE A 324 -18.10 -3.39 -6.62
N GLY A 325 -17.93 -4.46 -7.42
CA GLY A 325 -16.62 -4.95 -7.88
C GLY A 325 -15.83 -5.75 -6.83
N LEU A 326 -16.30 -5.76 -5.58
CA LEU A 326 -15.86 -6.67 -4.54
C LEU A 326 -16.86 -7.82 -4.47
N GLY A 327 -16.37 -9.04 -4.69
CA GLY A 327 -17.17 -10.26 -4.78
C GLY A 327 -17.80 -10.42 -6.16
N THR A 328 -18.52 -9.39 -6.63
CA THR A 328 -19.17 -9.37 -7.93
C THR A 328 -18.23 -8.91 -9.05
N ALA A 329 -18.62 -9.18 -10.30
CA ALA A 329 -17.86 -8.75 -11.47
C ALA A 329 -17.93 -7.22 -11.66
N GLY A 330 -16.84 -6.62 -12.13
CA GLY A 330 -16.71 -5.18 -12.37
C GLY A 330 -15.52 -4.57 -11.64
N VAL A 331 -15.35 -3.27 -11.80
CA VAL A 331 -14.29 -2.49 -11.13
C VAL A 331 -14.85 -1.91 -9.85
N HIS A 332 -14.12 -2.04 -8.73
CA HIS A 332 -14.51 -1.41 -7.48
C HIS A 332 -14.36 0.12 -7.55
N PRO A 333 -15.43 0.91 -7.35
CA PRO A 333 -15.38 2.38 -7.26
C PRO A 333 -14.72 2.88 -5.97
N TYR A 334 -13.44 2.51 -5.77
CA TYR A 334 -12.70 2.76 -4.54
C TYR A 334 -12.57 4.25 -4.23
N LEU A 335 -13.03 4.66 -3.04
CA LEU A 335 -13.05 6.04 -2.55
C LEU A 335 -13.89 7.00 -3.43
N ILE A 336 -14.85 6.45 -4.18
CA ILE A 336 -15.89 7.24 -4.87
C ILE A 336 -17.10 7.29 -3.96
N GLY A 337 -17.23 8.39 -3.22
CA GLY A 337 -18.13 8.49 -2.07
C GLY A 337 -19.60 8.27 -2.40
N ASP A 338 -20.08 8.81 -3.52
CA ASP A 338 -21.46 8.57 -4.00
C ASP A 338 -21.71 7.07 -4.26
N SER A 339 -20.75 6.37 -4.88
CA SER A 339 -20.89 4.92 -5.12
C SER A 339 -20.90 4.13 -3.82
N GLU A 340 -20.02 4.46 -2.86
CA GLU A 340 -19.98 3.78 -1.56
C GLU A 340 -21.29 3.98 -0.79
N ALA A 341 -21.80 5.21 -0.76
CA ALA A 341 -23.04 5.55 -0.09
C ALA A 341 -24.26 4.85 -0.69
N ARG A 342 -24.37 4.80 -2.03
CA ARG A 342 -25.46 4.05 -2.69
C ARG A 342 -25.41 2.57 -2.35
N ASN A 343 -24.22 1.98 -2.33
CA ASN A 343 -24.04 0.58 -1.93
C ASN A 343 -24.47 0.34 -0.47
N VAL A 344 -24.14 1.24 0.45
CA VAL A 344 -24.56 1.13 1.87
C VAL A 344 -26.09 1.24 1.99
N LEU A 345 -26.70 2.26 1.40
CA LEU A 345 -28.16 2.48 1.45
C LEU A 345 -28.94 1.33 0.78
N ASP A 346 -28.43 0.80 -0.32
CA ASP A 346 -29.08 -0.31 -1.02
C ASP A 346 -28.91 -1.64 -0.28
N ALA A 347 -27.81 -1.84 0.45
CA ALA A 347 -27.68 -2.96 1.37
C ALA A 347 -28.68 -2.83 2.54
N THR A 348 -28.91 -1.61 3.05
CA THR A 348 -29.96 -1.31 4.04
C THR A 348 -31.35 -1.68 3.52
N ARG A 349 -31.70 -1.29 2.28
CA ARG A 349 -32.94 -1.71 1.60
C ARG A 349 -33.05 -3.22 1.47
N ALA A 350 -31.97 -3.88 1.06
CA ALA A 350 -31.95 -5.33 0.91
C ALA A 350 -32.17 -6.05 2.26
N ALA A 351 -31.68 -5.48 3.36
CA ALA A 351 -31.93 -5.98 4.71
C ALA A 351 -33.38 -5.78 5.17
N GLN A 352 -34.04 -4.69 4.76
CA GLN A 352 -35.47 -4.45 5.01
C GLN A 352 -36.36 -5.42 4.24
N ASP A 353 -35.94 -5.82 3.04
CA ASP A 353 -36.59 -6.82 2.20
C ASP A 353 -36.36 -8.28 2.66
N PHE A 354 -35.46 -8.51 3.64
CA PHE A 354 -34.97 -9.84 3.97
C PHE A 354 -35.87 -10.57 4.98
N ALA A 355 -36.61 -11.58 4.52
CA ALA A 355 -37.67 -12.26 5.28
C ALA A 355 -37.22 -12.95 6.59
N GLU A 356 -35.93 -13.28 6.71
CA GLU A 356 -35.39 -13.97 7.87
C GLU A 356 -35.22 -13.05 9.08
N ILE A 357 -35.21 -11.73 8.89
CA ILE A 357 -35.21 -10.72 9.95
C ILE A 357 -36.34 -9.72 9.72
N ASN A 358 -36.63 -8.90 10.72
CA ASN A 358 -37.54 -7.77 10.57
C ASN A 358 -36.83 -6.54 11.13
N VAL A 359 -36.54 -5.56 10.28
CA VAL A 359 -35.85 -4.31 10.63
C VAL A 359 -36.69 -3.12 10.22
N GLY A 360 -36.50 -1.99 10.89
CA GLY A 360 -37.20 -0.73 10.58
C GLY A 360 -36.60 0.02 9.41
N ASN A 361 -37.15 1.21 9.17
CA ASN A 361 -36.61 2.16 8.21
C ASN A 361 -35.53 3.08 8.82
N GLU A 362 -35.25 2.92 10.10
CA GLU A 362 -34.25 3.69 10.84
C GLU A 362 -32.92 2.95 10.91
N THR A 363 -31.81 3.67 10.72
CA THR A 363 -30.48 3.09 10.83
C THR A 363 -29.44 4.06 11.39
N VAL A 364 -28.43 3.53 12.07
CA VAL A 364 -27.18 4.24 12.37
C VAL A 364 -26.09 3.70 11.44
N VAL A 365 -25.35 4.61 10.82
CA VAL A 365 -24.31 4.26 9.83
C VAL A 365 -22.94 4.33 10.49
N TRP A 366 -22.14 3.27 10.38
CA TRP A 366 -20.77 3.24 10.89
C TRP A 366 -19.77 3.03 9.75
N GLY A 367 -18.57 3.59 9.87
CA GLY A 367 -17.47 3.20 9.01
C GLY A 367 -16.09 3.72 9.42
N HIS A 368 -15.05 2.99 9.01
CA HIS A 368 -13.65 3.28 9.31
C HIS A 368 -12.84 3.52 8.04
N SER A 369 -11.91 4.49 8.05
CA SER A 369 -11.00 4.74 6.91
C SER A 369 -11.76 5.07 5.62
N GLN A 370 -11.64 4.26 4.55
CA GLN A 370 -12.54 4.29 3.38
C GLN A 370 -14.02 4.28 3.81
N GLY A 371 -14.41 3.34 4.65
CA GLY A 371 -15.77 3.24 5.16
C GLY A 371 -16.18 4.45 5.99
N GLY A 372 -15.23 5.16 6.60
CA GLY A 372 -15.50 6.43 7.28
C GLY A 372 -15.91 7.52 6.29
N GLN A 373 -15.24 7.59 5.13
CA GLN A 373 -15.67 8.43 4.01
C GLN A 373 -17.06 7.99 3.50
N GLY A 374 -17.24 6.68 3.26
CA GLY A 374 -18.51 6.11 2.82
C GLY A 374 -19.67 6.37 3.78
N ALA A 375 -19.44 6.32 5.10
CA ALA A 375 -20.44 6.63 6.12
C ALA A 375 -20.86 8.10 6.09
N LEU A 376 -19.90 9.02 5.94
CA LEU A 376 -20.19 10.45 5.78
C LEU A 376 -20.98 10.73 4.50
N TRP A 377 -20.59 10.14 3.37
CA TRP A 377 -21.36 10.25 2.12
C TRP A 377 -22.75 9.63 2.23
N THR A 378 -22.89 8.51 2.94
CA THR A 378 -24.19 7.88 3.22
C THR A 378 -25.12 8.85 3.92
N GLY A 379 -24.66 9.49 4.99
CA GLY A 379 -25.44 10.51 5.69
C GLY A 379 -25.77 11.74 4.83
N GLN A 380 -24.87 12.12 3.93
CA GLN A 380 -25.04 13.27 3.04
C GLN A 380 -26.13 13.04 1.98
N ILE A 381 -26.15 11.86 1.34
CA ILE A 381 -27.04 11.61 0.19
C ILE A 381 -28.33 10.88 0.55
N ALA A 382 -28.46 10.35 1.78
CA ALA A 382 -29.60 9.50 2.18
C ALA A 382 -30.96 10.15 1.86
N ALA A 383 -31.16 11.42 2.20
CA ALA A 383 -32.44 12.11 1.99
C ALA A 383 -32.83 12.26 0.51
N GLU A 384 -31.85 12.27 -0.41
CA GLU A 384 -32.11 12.39 -1.85
C GLU A 384 -32.22 11.01 -2.51
N TYR A 385 -31.31 10.09 -2.19
CA TYR A 385 -31.21 8.79 -2.84
C TYR A 385 -32.13 7.71 -2.25
N ALA A 386 -32.35 7.76 -0.94
CA ALA A 386 -33.18 6.82 -0.19
C ALA A 386 -34.05 7.52 0.87
N PRO A 387 -34.98 8.38 0.44
CA PRO A 387 -35.80 9.21 1.34
C PRO A 387 -36.66 8.41 2.33
N GLU A 388 -36.91 7.15 2.06
CA GLU A 388 -37.61 6.23 2.95
C GLU A 388 -36.77 5.74 4.14
N ILE A 389 -35.43 5.86 4.07
CA ILE A 389 -34.49 5.49 5.13
C ILE A 389 -34.18 6.71 6.01
N THR A 390 -34.46 6.59 7.30
CA THR A 390 -34.09 7.58 8.30
C THR A 390 -32.72 7.25 8.88
N VAL A 391 -31.69 8.02 8.52
CA VAL A 391 -30.38 7.94 9.17
C VAL A 391 -30.46 8.68 10.51
N GLN A 392 -30.36 7.94 11.62
CA GLN A 392 -30.41 8.47 12.99
C GLN A 392 -29.07 9.00 13.47
N GLY A 393 -27.98 8.58 12.83
CA GLY A 393 -26.64 9.08 13.12
C GLY A 393 -25.60 8.46 12.20
N VAL A 394 -24.48 9.18 12.04
CA VAL A 394 -23.31 8.73 11.30
C VAL A 394 -22.10 8.70 12.22
N ALA A 395 -21.47 7.55 12.38
CA ALA A 395 -20.24 7.38 13.14
C ALA A 395 -19.08 7.04 12.20
N ALA A 396 -18.20 8.01 11.96
CA ALA A 396 -17.05 7.90 11.09
C ALA A 396 -15.75 7.84 11.91
N PHE A 397 -14.91 6.85 11.67
CA PHE A 397 -13.65 6.64 12.41
C PHE A 397 -12.46 6.77 11.46
N ALA A 398 -11.53 7.68 11.76
CA ALA A 398 -10.41 8.06 10.91
C ALA A 398 -10.82 8.17 9.42
N PRO A 399 -11.88 8.94 9.09
CA PRO A 399 -12.44 8.92 7.74
C PRO A 399 -11.45 9.48 6.72
N ALA A 400 -11.41 8.91 5.51
CA ALA A 400 -10.67 9.49 4.39
C ALA A 400 -11.40 10.73 3.81
N ALA A 401 -11.60 11.74 4.65
CA ALA A 401 -12.45 12.90 4.38
C ALA A 401 -11.77 13.97 3.51
N ASP A 402 -10.44 13.99 3.44
CA ASP A 402 -9.66 14.83 2.51
C ASP A 402 -8.78 13.94 1.61
N LEU A 403 -9.36 13.46 0.51
CA LEU A 403 -8.68 12.51 -0.36
C LEU A 403 -7.52 13.16 -1.14
N PHE A 404 -7.67 14.43 -1.54
CA PHE A 404 -6.58 15.18 -2.16
C PHE A 404 -5.44 15.37 -1.18
N GLY A 405 -5.74 15.83 0.03
CA GLY A 405 -4.74 15.99 1.08
C GLY A 405 -4.04 14.69 1.43
N LEU A 406 -4.75 13.57 1.53
CA LEU A 406 -4.13 12.26 1.76
C LEU A 406 -3.17 11.90 0.61
N ALA A 407 -3.60 12.08 -0.64
CA ALA A 407 -2.78 11.81 -1.81
C ALA A 407 -1.54 12.71 -1.90
N GLU A 408 -1.60 13.93 -1.37
CA GLU A 408 -0.49 14.89 -1.40
C GLU A 408 0.45 14.75 -0.19
N VAL A 409 -0.09 14.68 1.03
CA VAL A 409 0.69 14.61 2.27
C VAL A 409 1.36 13.24 2.44
N ASN A 410 0.66 12.15 2.10
CA ASN A 410 1.19 10.80 2.29
C ASN A 410 1.87 10.23 1.02
N LYS A 411 2.13 11.05 -0.01
CA LYS A 411 2.67 10.58 -1.31
C LYS A 411 4.00 9.84 -1.22
N SER A 412 4.77 10.10 -0.16
CA SER A 412 6.05 9.42 0.10
C SER A 412 5.94 8.23 1.07
N ASP A 413 4.86 8.15 1.83
CA ASP A 413 4.64 7.12 2.86
C ASP A 413 4.20 5.80 2.23
N ALA A 414 4.56 4.67 2.86
CA ALA A 414 4.22 3.34 2.35
C ALA A 414 2.69 3.13 2.26
N ALA A 415 1.95 3.51 3.31
CA ALA A 415 0.50 3.40 3.34
C ALA A 415 -0.18 4.32 2.31
N GLY A 416 0.30 5.56 2.17
CA GLY A 416 -0.22 6.50 1.16
C GLY A 416 0.01 6.01 -0.28
N LYS A 417 1.16 5.37 -0.54
CA LYS A 417 1.43 4.69 -1.81
C LYS A 417 0.51 3.49 -2.02
N THR A 418 0.19 2.72 -0.99
CA THR A 418 -0.77 1.61 -1.14
C THR A 418 -2.16 2.11 -1.50
N VAL A 419 -2.68 3.13 -0.80
CA VAL A 419 -3.97 3.77 -1.14
C VAL A 419 -3.94 4.36 -2.55
N SER A 420 -2.88 5.09 -2.89
CA SER A 420 -2.71 5.68 -4.22
C SER A 420 -2.63 4.62 -5.34
N ALA A 421 -2.11 3.43 -5.06
CA ALA A 421 -2.08 2.33 -6.01
C ALA A 421 -3.48 1.79 -6.31
N TYR A 422 -4.31 1.63 -5.27
CA TYR A 422 -5.71 1.24 -5.43
C TYR A 422 -6.53 2.27 -6.21
N ILE A 423 -6.32 3.56 -5.94
CA ILE A 423 -6.92 4.65 -6.73
C ILE A 423 -6.42 4.58 -8.18
N ALA A 424 -5.11 4.44 -8.39
CA ALA A 424 -4.51 4.39 -9.73
C ALA A 424 -5.07 3.25 -10.57
N SER A 425 -5.25 2.05 -10.00
CA SER A 425 -5.78 0.90 -10.74
C SER A 425 -7.26 1.07 -11.07
N THR A 426 -8.08 1.46 -10.09
CA THR A 426 -9.53 1.52 -10.25
C THR A 426 -9.96 2.73 -11.08
N TRP A 427 -9.40 3.92 -10.79
CA TRP A 427 -9.79 5.16 -11.49
C TRP A 427 -9.26 5.23 -12.92
N ALA A 428 -8.19 4.50 -13.25
CA ALA A 428 -7.75 4.39 -14.65
C ALA A 428 -8.81 3.70 -15.54
N GLU A 429 -9.61 2.79 -14.97
CA GLU A 429 -10.70 2.12 -15.67
C GLU A 429 -12.01 2.91 -15.60
N LEU A 430 -12.30 3.53 -14.45
CA LEU A 430 -13.55 4.28 -14.21
C LEU A 430 -13.56 5.68 -14.87
N TYR A 431 -12.40 6.28 -15.08
CA TYR A 431 -12.22 7.59 -15.71
C TYR A 431 -11.20 7.51 -16.87
N PRO A 432 -11.53 6.79 -17.96
CA PRO A 432 -10.60 6.54 -19.07
C PRO A 432 -10.11 7.83 -19.75
N GLU A 433 -10.88 8.92 -19.67
CA GLU A 433 -10.52 10.24 -20.19
C GLU A 433 -9.32 10.90 -19.50
N LEU A 434 -8.95 10.41 -18.31
CA LEU A 434 -7.78 10.88 -17.58
C LEU A 434 -6.47 10.22 -18.05
N ASP A 435 -6.55 9.05 -18.72
CA ASP A 435 -5.38 8.25 -19.11
C ASP A 435 -4.37 8.06 -17.96
N LEU A 436 -4.86 7.79 -16.74
CA LEU A 436 -4.03 7.81 -15.52
C LEU A 436 -2.84 6.84 -15.60
N ALA A 437 -3.01 5.68 -16.23
CA ALA A 437 -1.97 4.67 -16.35
C ALA A 437 -0.72 5.18 -17.07
N SER A 438 -0.87 6.06 -18.08
CA SER A 438 0.27 6.67 -18.79
C SER A 438 0.93 7.80 -18.02
N GLN A 439 0.22 8.35 -17.02
CA GLN A 439 0.64 9.53 -16.28
C GLN A 439 1.31 9.24 -14.93
N LEU A 440 1.32 7.97 -14.51
CA LEU A 440 2.00 7.53 -13.29
C LEU A 440 3.48 7.88 -13.29
N THR A 441 4.06 8.09 -12.10
CA THR A 441 5.49 8.31 -11.95
C THR A 441 6.28 7.12 -12.52
N PRO A 442 7.33 7.35 -13.34
CA PRO A 442 8.13 6.28 -13.92
C PRO A 442 8.60 5.25 -12.87
N GLY A 443 8.35 3.97 -13.15
CA GLY A 443 8.71 2.86 -12.28
C GLY A 443 7.67 2.47 -11.21
N SER A 444 6.56 3.21 -11.06
CA SER A 444 5.50 2.86 -10.09
C SER A 444 4.53 1.79 -10.59
N ALA A 445 4.29 1.70 -11.91
CA ALA A 445 3.27 0.83 -12.52
C ALA A 445 3.35 -0.65 -12.09
N ARG A 446 4.57 -1.19 -11.93
CA ARG A 446 4.73 -2.58 -11.44
C ARG A 446 4.28 -2.74 -10.00
N GLY A 447 4.56 -1.76 -9.14
CA GLY A 447 4.11 -1.74 -7.75
C GLY A 447 2.59 -1.62 -7.68
N VAL A 448 1.99 -0.72 -8.48
CA VAL A 448 0.53 -0.60 -8.62
C VAL A 448 -0.09 -1.93 -9.01
N ALA A 449 0.42 -2.58 -10.06
CA ALA A 449 -0.09 -3.86 -10.52
C ALA A 449 0.08 -5.01 -9.50
N LYS A 450 1.02 -4.90 -8.56
CA LYS A 450 1.17 -5.88 -7.48
C LYS A 450 0.26 -5.59 -6.29
N ILE A 451 0.07 -4.33 -5.97
CA ILE A 451 -0.80 -3.91 -4.87
C ILE A 451 -2.26 -4.17 -5.22
N GLN A 452 -2.72 -3.88 -6.45
CA GLN A 452 -4.12 -4.10 -6.86
C GLN A 452 -4.58 -5.57 -6.70
N ASP A 453 -3.65 -6.51 -6.83
CA ASP A 453 -3.92 -7.95 -6.73
C ASP A 453 -3.94 -8.44 -5.27
N LEU A 454 -3.58 -7.60 -4.29
CA LEU A 454 -3.56 -7.95 -2.88
C LEU A 454 -4.78 -7.38 -2.18
N CYS A 455 -5.25 -8.10 -1.16
CA CYS A 455 -6.23 -7.54 -0.25
C CYS A 455 -5.55 -6.71 0.86
N PHE A 456 -6.31 -5.93 1.60
CA PHE A 456 -5.82 -5.09 2.68
C PHE A 456 -6.28 -5.63 4.04
N ASN A 457 -6.21 -6.96 4.20
CA ASN A 457 -6.47 -7.65 5.45
C ASN A 457 -5.36 -8.67 5.77
N GLY A 458 -5.12 -8.94 7.05
CA GLY A 458 -4.15 -9.94 7.52
C GLY A 458 -2.76 -9.83 6.88
N GLN A 459 -2.25 -10.95 6.34
CA GLN A 459 -0.94 -11.01 5.67
C GLN A 459 -0.89 -10.23 4.35
N ASP A 460 -2.01 -10.14 3.63
CA ASP A 460 -2.09 -9.38 2.38
C ASP A 460 -1.91 -7.88 2.62
N ALA A 461 -2.42 -7.35 3.74
CA ALA A 461 -2.17 -5.95 4.13
C ALA A 461 -0.67 -5.67 4.34
N LEU A 462 0.03 -6.57 5.05
CA LEU A 462 1.47 -6.47 5.23
C LEU A 462 2.21 -6.51 3.89
N ALA A 463 1.84 -7.45 3.01
CA ALA A 463 2.43 -7.57 1.68
C ALA A 463 2.17 -6.29 0.85
N ALA A 464 0.95 -5.74 0.87
CA ALA A 464 0.58 -4.54 0.13
C ALA A 464 1.36 -3.31 0.63
N ILE A 465 1.49 -3.13 1.95
CA ILE A 465 2.34 -2.07 2.54
C ILE A 465 3.81 -2.28 2.16
N LEU A 466 4.29 -3.52 2.20
CA LEU A 466 5.66 -3.84 1.85
C LEU A 466 5.95 -3.53 0.37
N HIS A 467 5.04 -3.88 -0.55
CA HIS A 467 5.12 -3.43 -1.95
C HIS A 467 5.11 -1.91 -2.06
N GLY A 468 4.29 -1.22 -1.25
CA GLY A 468 4.30 0.24 -1.12
C GLY A 468 5.68 0.81 -0.74
N THR A 469 6.39 0.18 0.21
CA THR A 469 7.78 0.56 0.55
C THR A 469 8.77 0.34 -0.60
N GLN A 470 8.44 -0.57 -1.51
CA GLN A 470 9.24 -0.88 -2.69
C GLN A 470 8.86 -0.04 -3.91
N VAL A 471 7.87 0.86 -3.82
CA VAL A 471 7.67 1.90 -4.83
C VAL A 471 8.64 3.05 -4.55
N PRO A 472 9.63 3.29 -5.45
CA PRO A 472 10.76 4.17 -5.17
C PRO A 472 10.40 5.64 -5.03
N ASN A 473 9.35 6.07 -5.74
CA ASN A 473 8.83 7.44 -5.76
C ASN A 473 7.34 7.44 -5.41
N GLN A 474 6.72 8.62 -5.32
CA GLN A 474 5.26 8.74 -5.25
C GLN A 474 4.58 8.15 -6.50
N ILE A 475 3.33 7.71 -6.38
CA ILE A 475 2.59 7.08 -7.50
C ILE A 475 2.14 8.14 -8.51
N PHE A 476 1.51 9.21 -8.02
CA PHE A 476 1.07 10.33 -8.84
C PHE A 476 2.11 11.46 -8.78
N PRO A 477 2.64 11.94 -9.91
CA PRO A 477 3.49 13.12 -9.91
C PRO A 477 2.67 14.38 -9.59
N ASP A 478 3.30 15.42 -9.04
CA ASP A 478 2.61 16.66 -8.62
C ASP A 478 1.77 17.26 -9.76
N ARG A 479 2.27 17.25 -11.01
CA ARG A 479 1.52 17.70 -12.20
C ARG A 479 0.16 17.02 -12.41
N VAL A 480 0.00 15.77 -11.95
CA VAL A 480 -1.26 15.01 -12.07
C VAL A 480 -2.20 15.40 -10.93
N LEU A 481 -1.67 15.57 -9.72
CA LEU A 481 -2.41 16.07 -8.56
C LEU A 481 -2.87 17.53 -8.77
N ASP A 482 -2.08 18.36 -9.42
CA ASP A 482 -2.46 19.76 -9.72
C ASP A 482 -3.48 19.88 -10.87
N GLY A 483 -3.76 18.78 -11.57
CA GLY A 483 -4.65 18.74 -12.73
C GLY A 483 -6.07 18.26 -12.44
N LYS A 484 -6.77 17.82 -13.50
CA LYS A 484 -8.16 17.31 -13.44
C LYS A 484 -8.34 16.19 -12.42
N PHE A 485 -7.34 15.32 -12.29
CA PHE A 485 -7.38 14.21 -11.33
C PHE A 485 -7.47 14.73 -9.89
N GLY A 486 -6.65 15.72 -9.50
CA GLY A 486 -6.79 16.29 -8.16
C GLY A 486 -8.06 17.11 -7.96
N THR A 487 -8.68 17.66 -9.01
CA THR A 487 -10.05 18.20 -8.92
C THR A 487 -11.05 17.10 -8.56
N LEU A 488 -10.95 15.94 -9.20
CA LEU A 488 -11.80 14.78 -8.89
C LEU A 488 -11.55 14.26 -7.47
N LEU A 489 -10.29 14.19 -7.01
CA LEU A 489 -9.99 13.80 -5.62
C LEU A 489 -10.66 14.75 -4.61
N ARG A 490 -10.60 16.07 -4.83
CA ARG A 490 -11.28 17.06 -3.98
C ARG A 490 -12.79 16.92 -4.01
N ALA A 491 -13.37 16.52 -5.15
CA ALA A 491 -14.81 16.28 -5.26
C ALA A 491 -15.29 15.07 -4.45
N GLN A 492 -14.38 14.19 -3.99
CA GLN A 492 -14.71 13.06 -3.12
C GLN A 492 -14.71 13.40 -1.62
N THR A 493 -14.38 14.63 -1.25
CA THR A 493 -14.48 15.11 0.14
C THR A 493 -15.95 15.27 0.54
N PRO A 494 -16.44 14.58 1.58
CA PRO A 494 -17.79 14.80 2.09
C PRO A 494 -17.88 16.21 2.68
N THR A 495 -18.85 16.99 2.22
CA THR A 495 -19.04 18.39 2.62
C THR A 495 -20.33 18.62 3.40
N GLY A 496 -21.19 17.61 3.48
CA GLY A 496 -22.54 17.77 3.96
C GLY A 496 -23.46 18.38 2.90
N PRO A 497 -24.68 18.80 3.29
CA PRO A 497 -25.19 18.83 4.67
C PRO A 497 -25.29 17.42 5.28
N PHE A 498 -25.17 17.33 6.61
CA PHE A 498 -25.41 16.10 7.36
C PHE A 498 -26.67 16.29 8.21
N PRO A 499 -27.85 15.82 7.76
CA PRO A 499 -29.10 16.00 8.50
C PRO A 499 -29.14 15.25 9.84
N ALA A 500 -28.38 14.16 9.93
CA ALA A 500 -28.25 13.35 11.13
C ALA A 500 -27.01 13.76 11.95
N PRO A 501 -27.02 13.56 13.28
CA PRO A 501 -25.84 13.77 14.11
C PRO A 501 -24.62 12.98 13.64
N VAL A 502 -23.45 13.62 13.64
CA VAL A 502 -22.19 13.01 13.19
C VAL A 502 -21.23 12.85 14.37
N LEU A 503 -20.71 11.63 14.57
CA LEU A 503 -19.53 11.34 15.40
C LEU A 503 -18.33 11.14 14.48
N VAL A 504 -17.24 11.85 14.77
CA VAL A 504 -15.94 11.63 14.15
C VAL A 504 -14.94 11.21 15.22
N ALA A 505 -14.42 9.99 15.13
CA ALA A 505 -13.34 9.52 16.00
C ALA A 505 -12.02 9.50 15.26
N GLN A 506 -10.94 10.00 15.87
CA GLN A 506 -9.60 10.05 15.26
C GLN A 506 -8.55 9.48 16.20
N GLY A 507 -7.61 8.70 15.68
CA GLY A 507 -6.42 8.28 16.43
C GLY A 507 -5.39 9.41 16.41
N GLY A 508 -4.93 9.88 17.57
CA GLY A 508 -3.99 11.01 17.66
C GLY A 508 -2.57 10.69 17.17
N ALA A 509 -2.27 9.42 16.87
CA ALA A 509 -0.99 8.97 16.30
C ALA A 509 -1.16 8.33 14.91
N ASP A 510 -2.26 8.64 14.21
CA ASP A 510 -2.59 8.06 12.92
C ASP A 510 -1.55 8.46 11.83
N PRO A 511 -0.83 7.48 11.25
CA PRO A 511 0.19 7.75 10.25
C PRO A 511 -0.38 7.90 8.83
N LEU A 512 -1.65 7.57 8.60
CA LEU A 512 -2.29 7.56 7.28
C LEU A 512 -3.25 8.74 7.15
N VAL A 513 -4.36 8.74 7.90
CA VAL A 513 -5.29 9.88 7.98
C VAL A 513 -4.79 10.78 9.08
N LYS A 514 -3.96 11.78 8.72
CA LYS A 514 -3.23 12.57 9.71
C LYS A 514 -4.22 13.35 10.59
N PRO A 515 -4.03 13.37 11.93
CA PRO A 515 -4.91 14.11 12.84
C PRO A 515 -5.08 15.57 12.45
N ASP A 516 -4.02 16.24 11.98
CA ASP A 516 -4.09 17.64 11.55
C ASP A 516 -5.03 17.85 10.35
N GLN A 517 -5.03 16.92 9.39
CA GLN A 517 -5.96 16.97 8.25
C GLN A 517 -7.39 16.73 8.71
N GLN A 518 -7.58 15.79 9.64
CA GLN A 518 -8.90 15.50 10.18
C GLN A 518 -9.45 16.68 10.99
N ARG A 519 -8.63 17.31 11.84
CA ARG A 519 -8.99 18.53 12.59
C ARG A 519 -9.37 19.67 11.65
N ALA A 520 -8.59 19.89 10.59
CA ALA A 520 -8.91 20.90 9.58
C ALA A 520 -10.26 20.63 8.91
N TRP A 521 -10.52 19.39 8.47
CA TRP A 521 -11.82 19.04 7.89
C TRP A 521 -12.97 19.23 8.90
N VAL A 522 -12.80 18.83 10.16
CA VAL A 522 -13.84 19.01 11.20
C VAL A 522 -14.11 20.50 11.42
N ALA A 523 -13.08 21.33 11.56
CA ALA A 523 -13.21 22.77 11.72
C ALA A 523 -13.97 23.39 10.52
N ASP A 524 -13.58 23.05 9.29
CA ASP A 524 -14.24 23.52 8.06
C ASP A 524 -15.72 23.10 7.97
N ARG A 525 -16.11 21.94 8.54
CA ARG A 525 -17.51 21.49 8.57
C ARG A 525 -18.30 22.16 9.69
N CYS A 526 -17.67 22.34 10.85
CA CYS A 526 -18.26 23.07 11.97
C CYS A 526 -18.54 24.53 11.61
N GLU A 527 -17.61 25.22 10.93
CA GLU A 527 -17.82 26.58 10.41
C GLU A 527 -18.95 26.65 9.37
N ALA A 528 -19.15 25.57 8.61
CA ALA A 528 -20.26 25.42 7.67
C ALA A 528 -21.60 25.04 8.34
N GLY A 529 -21.63 24.91 9.67
CA GLY A 529 -22.84 24.64 10.46
C GLY A 529 -23.16 23.16 10.69
N ALA A 530 -22.23 22.23 10.42
CA ALA A 530 -22.43 20.83 10.74
C ALA A 530 -22.32 20.59 12.26
N GLU A 531 -23.21 19.75 12.80
CA GLU A 531 -23.15 19.31 14.20
C GLU A 531 -22.29 18.06 14.34
N ILE A 532 -21.01 18.25 14.68
CA ILE A 532 -20.02 17.18 14.82
C ILE A 532 -19.62 16.97 16.29
N ASP A 533 -19.73 15.73 16.76
CA ASP A 533 -19.07 15.20 17.95
C ASP A 533 -17.70 14.66 17.53
N TYR A 534 -16.65 15.45 17.70
CA TYR A 534 -15.27 15.08 17.37
C TYR A 534 -14.55 14.54 18.61
N ARG A 535 -13.96 13.35 18.49
CA ARG A 535 -13.24 12.67 19.57
C ARG A 535 -11.89 12.19 19.09
N GLU A 536 -10.83 12.74 19.67
CA GLU A 536 -9.47 12.31 19.41
C GLU A 536 -8.95 11.39 20.52
N PHE A 537 -8.27 10.31 20.14
CA PHE A 537 -7.76 9.27 21.04
C PHE A 537 -6.23 9.28 21.05
N PRO A 538 -5.59 9.90 22.08
CA PRO A 538 -4.14 10.00 22.15
C PRO A 538 -3.44 8.64 22.12
N GLY A 539 -2.35 8.54 21.36
CA GLY A 539 -1.52 7.34 21.26
C GLY A 539 -2.14 6.17 20.46
N ARG A 540 -3.39 6.30 19.99
CA ARG A 540 -4.00 5.36 19.04
C ARG A 540 -3.61 5.76 17.61
N ASP A 541 -3.17 4.78 16.84
CA ASP A 541 -2.91 4.89 15.40
C ASP A 541 -4.16 4.53 14.58
N HIS A 542 -4.01 4.46 13.25
CA HIS A 542 -5.10 4.19 12.30
C HIS A 542 -5.88 2.90 12.61
N LEU A 543 -5.19 1.83 13.04
CA LEU A 543 -5.79 0.50 13.25
C LEU A 543 -6.15 0.26 14.72
N SER A 544 -5.30 0.70 15.64
CA SER A 544 -5.54 0.58 17.08
C SER A 544 -6.68 1.47 17.58
N LEU A 545 -7.11 2.48 16.80
CA LEU A 545 -8.33 3.24 17.05
C LEU A 545 -9.58 2.35 17.09
N VAL A 546 -9.64 1.31 16.25
CA VAL A 546 -10.81 0.42 16.13
C VAL A 546 -10.54 -0.99 16.67
N ALA A 547 -9.37 -1.21 17.28
CA ALA A 547 -9.04 -2.46 17.96
C ALA A 547 -9.98 -2.75 19.14
N GLY A 548 -10.10 -4.03 19.51
CA GLY A 548 -11.05 -4.45 20.56
C GLY A 548 -10.81 -3.83 21.94
N ASP A 549 -9.57 -3.46 22.26
CA ASP A 549 -9.18 -2.77 23.50
C ASP A 549 -9.29 -1.24 23.41
N SER A 550 -9.75 -0.71 22.27
CA SER A 550 -9.84 0.74 22.05
C SER A 550 -10.86 1.36 23.01
N PRO A 551 -10.55 2.53 23.62
CA PRO A 551 -11.52 3.31 24.39
C PRO A 551 -12.70 3.82 23.55
N LEU A 552 -12.59 3.80 22.21
CA LEU A 552 -13.68 4.10 21.29
C LEU A 552 -14.80 3.06 21.38
N THR A 553 -14.47 1.77 21.57
CA THR A 553 -15.45 0.67 21.56
C THR A 553 -16.67 0.92 22.47
N PRO A 554 -16.51 1.13 23.80
CA PRO A 554 -17.66 1.39 24.68
C PRO A 554 -18.35 2.72 24.38
N GLN A 555 -17.60 3.72 23.91
CA GLN A 555 -18.14 5.04 23.56
C GLN A 555 -19.02 5.00 22.30
N LEU A 556 -18.62 4.23 21.30
CA LEU A 556 -19.35 4.03 20.06
C LEU A 556 -20.67 3.29 20.30
N VAL A 557 -20.63 2.22 21.12
CA VAL A 557 -21.83 1.50 21.55
C VAL A 557 -22.81 2.45 22.24
N ALA A 558 -22.34 3.20 23.25
CA ALA A 558 -23.19 4.16 23.97
C ALA A 558 -23.77 5.24 23.04
N TRP A 559 -22.93 5.87 22.22
CA TRP A 559 -23.35 6.91 21.28
C TRP A 559 -24.42 6.40 20.30
N THR A 560 -24.29 5.16 19.86
CA THR A 560 -25.25 4.54 18.91
C THR A 560 -26.59 4.26 19.57
N LEU A 561 -26.59 3.76 20.81
CA LEU A 561 -27.81 3.57 21.59
C LEU A 561 -28.52 4.90 21.86
N ASP A 562 -27.76 5.98 22.11
CA ASP A 562 -28.32 7.32 22.30
C ASP A 562 -29.01 7.84 21.04
N ARG A 563 -28.44 7.62 19.84
CA ARG A 563 -29.08 8.00 18.57
C ARG A 563 -30.38 7.23 18.33
N ALA A 564 -30.39 5.92 18.57
CA ALA A 564 -31.60 5.11 18.46
C ALA A 564 -32.69 5.51 19.46
N ALA A 565 -32.29 5.98 20.65
CA ALA A 565 -33.22 6.48 21.66
C ALA A 565 -33.70 7.92 21.41
N GLY A 566 -33.25 8.59 20.33
CA GLY A 566 -33.59 9.98 20.04
C GLY A 566 -32.98 10.99 21.03
N ALA A 567 -31.91 10.61 21.73
CA ALA A 567 -31.22 11.53 22.64
C ALA A 567 -30.50 12.63 21.85
N ALA A 568 -30.56 13.85 22.37
CA ALA A 568 -29.93 15.02 21.76
C ALA A 568 -28.44 14.77 21.48
N ALA A 569 -27.98 15.19 20.30
CA ALA A 569 -26.57 15.17 19.98
C ALA A 569 -25.81 16.16 20.87
N THR A 570 -24.55 15.86 21.15
CA THR A 570 -23.65 16.73 21.90
C THR A 570 -22.47 17.13 21.00
N PRO A 571 -22.71 17.93 19.95
CA PRO A 571 -21.62 18.41 19.11
C PRO A 571 -20.65 19.25 19.95
N ASN A 572 -19.37 19.18 19.62
CA ASN A 572 -18.31 19.88 20.33
C ASN A 572 -17.40 20.66 19.36
N CYS A 573 -18.02 21.22 18.32
CA CYS A 573 -17.36 22.04 17.29
C CYS A 573 -16.47 23.15 17.86
N ASP A 574 -16.83 23.73 19.01
CA ASP A 574 -16.05 24.78 19.67
C ASP A 574 -14.66 24.30 20.17
N LEU A 575 -14.47 22.98 20.34
CA LEU A 575 -13.20 22.39 20.77
C LEU A 575 -12.28 22.02 19.60
N ALA A 576 -12.78 22.03 18.35
CA ALA A 576 -11.99 21.66 17.17
C ALA A 576 -11.17 22.84 16.60
N SER A 577 -11.42 24.07 17.07
CA SER A 577 -10.75 25.31 16.65
C SER A 577 -9.51 25.70 17.48
N GLU A 578 -9.16 24.93 18.52
CA GLU A 578 -7.92 25.08 19.32
C GLU A 578 -6.85 24.07 18.88
#